data_AF-A0A2V6BKQ0-F1
#
_entry.id   AF-A0A2V6BKQ0-F1
#
_cell.length_a   1.000
_cell.length_b   1.000
_cell.length_c   1.000
_cell.angle_alpha   90.00
_cell.angle_beta   90.00
_cell.angle_gamma   90.00
#
_symmetry.space_group_name_H-M   'P 1'
#
loop_
_entity.id
_entity.type
_entity.pdbx_description
1 polymer ?
#
loop_
_entity_poly.entity_id
_entity_poly.type
_entity_poly.pdbx_seq_one_letter_code
_entity_poly.pdbx_strand_id
1 'polypeptide(L)' 'MRVLAIDASLRNCGVAIVDGANGKSRALFFGTIHNATSLKSSACLVAIRDRLV' A
#
# COMPACT_ATOMS: atom_id res chain seq x y z
N MET A 1 -7.54 -14.40 4.98
CA MET A 1 -6.20 -13.82 5.24
C MET A 1 -6.13 -12.51 4.48
N ARG A 2 -5.68 -11.42 5.10
CA ARG A 2 -5.48 -10.14 4.40
C ARG A 2 -4.02 -9.95 4.05
N VAL A 3 -3.75 -9.51 2.84
CA VAL A 3 -2.41 -9.24 2.32
C VAL A 3 -2.34 -7.78 1.91
N LEU A 4 -1.30 -7.07 2.36
CA LEU A 4 -0.96 -5.76 1.83
C LEU A 4 -0.05 -5.94 0.61
N ALA A 5 -0.55 -5.57 -0.56
CA ALA A 5 0.22 -5.51 -1.80
C ALA A 5 0.73 -4.08 -2.01
N ILE A 6 2.01 -3.96 -2.40
CA ILE A 6 2.68 -2.67 -2.63
C ILE A 6 3.39 -2.74 -3.99
N ASP A 7 3.02 -1.84 -4.90
CA ASP A 7 3.80 -1.49 -6.07
C ASP A 7 4.65 -0.26 -5.73
N ALA A 8 5.95 -0.49 -5.52
CA ALA A 8 6.80 0.44 -4.80
C ALA A 8 7.37 1.54 -5.70
N SER A 9 7.19 2.79 -5.27
CA SER A 9 7.78 3.99 -5.86
C SER A 9 8.15 4.98 -4.76
N LEU A 10 9.02 5.95 -5.02
CA LEU A 10 9.31 6.98 -4.01
C LEU A 10 8.17 7.99 -3.81
N ARG A 11 7.34 8.20 -4.84
CA ARG A 11 6.34 9.27 -4.86
C ARG A 11 4.91 8.77 -5.06
N ASN A 12 4.72 7.77 -5.90
CA ASN A 12 3.39 7.30 -6.28
C ASN A 12 3.33 5.78 -6.06
N CYS A 13 3.08 5.36 -4.83
CA CYS A 13 3.00 3.93 -4.50
C CYS A 13 1.60 3.40 -4.79
N GLY A 14 1.48 2.40 -5.64
CA GLY A 14 0.26 1.60 -5.72
C GLY A 14 0.12 0.74 -4.46
N VAL A 15 -1.05 0.71 -3.86
CA VAL A 15 -1.34 -0.10 -2.68
C VAL A 15 -2.67 -0.81 -2.82
N ALA A 16 -2.76 -2.02 -2.28
CA ALA A 16 -4.02 -2.75 -2.18
C ALA A 16 -4.05 -3.63 -0.92
N ILE A 17 -5.23 -3.72 -0.29
CA ILE A 17 -5.51 -4.75 0.71
C ILE A 17 -6.31 -5.84 -0.01
N VAL A 18 -5.73 -7.03 -0.11
CA VAL A 18 -6.35 -8.18 -0.78
C VAL A 18 -6.79 -9.20 0.26
N ASP A 19 -8.06 -9.58 0.22
CA ASP A 19 -8.57 -10.74 0.94
C ASP A 19 -8.36 -11.99 0.07
N GLY A 20 -7.58 -12.94 0.59
CA GLY A 20 -7.34 -14.24 -0.03
C GLY A 20 -8.22 -15.37 0.51
N ALA A 21 -9.27 -15.06 1.28
CA ALA A 21 -10.18 -16.09 1.77
C ALA A 21 -10.90 -16.82 0.62
N ASN A 22 -11.15 -18.11 0.79
CA ASN A 22 -11.98 -18.94 -0.10
C ASN A 22 -11.46 -19.12 -1.54
N GLY A 23 -10.14 -19.08 -1.73
CA GLY A 23 -9.51 -19.39 -3.02
C GLY A 23 -9.75 -18.35 -4.12
N LYS A 24 -10.38 -17.21 -3.80
CA LYS A 24 -10.58 -16.09 -4.72
C LYS A 24 -10.03 -14.82 -4.09
N SER A 25 -9.00 -14.26 -4.69
CA SER A 25 -8.45 -12.97 -4.29
C SER A 25 -9.44 -11.85 -4.58
N ARG A 26 -9.78 -11.06 -3.58
CA ARG A 26 -10.65 -9.88 -3.71
C ARG A 26 -9.97 -8.65 -3.12
N ALA A 27 -9.88 -7.57 -3.89
CA ALA A 27 -9.43 -6.30 -3.34
C ALA A 27 -10.49 -5.73 -2.38
N LEU A 28 -10.09 -5.48 -1.14
CA LEU A 28 -10.88 -4.76 -0.14
C LEU A 28 -10.68 -3.25 -0.25
N PHE A 29 -9.46 -2.86 -0.63
CA PHE A 29 -9.04 -1.49 -0.85
C PHE A 29 -7.97 -1.49 -1.93
N PHE A 30 -7.94 -0.45 -2.76
CA PHE A 30 -6.83 -0.19 -3.66
C PHE A 30 -6.74 1.31 -3.96
N GLY A 31 -5.54 1.78 -4.29
CA GLY A 31 -5.32 3.16 -4.69
C GLY A 31 -3.85 3.49 -4.82
N THR A 32 -3.57 4.78 -4.97
CA THR A 32 -2.22 5.32 -5.03
C THR A 32 -1.98 6.22 -3.84
N ILE A 33 -0.88 5.98 -3.13
CA ILE A 33 -0.39 6.87 -2.08
C ILE A 33 0.64 7.83 -2.67
N HIS A 34 0.35 9.13 -2.56
CA HIS A 34 1.23 10.20 -2.96
C HIS A 34 2.13 10.62 -1.79
N ASN A 35 3.41 10.29 -1.87
CA ASN A 35 4.42 10.69 -0.89
C ASN A 35 4.97 12.08 -1.22
N ALA A 36 5.13 12.90 -0.18
CA ALA A 36 5.72 14.23 -0.31
C ALA A 36 7.15 14.15 -0.85
N THR A 37 7.58 15.18 -1.59
CA THR A 37 8.91 15.19 -2.19
C THR A 37 10.05 15.24 -1.17
N SER A 38 9.78 15.81 0.00
CA SER A 38 10.68 15.89 1.14
C SER A 38 10.76 14.60 1.97
N LEU A 39 9.91 13.60 1.70
CA LEU A 39 9.95 12.33 2.44
C LEU A 39 11.24 11.57 2.09
N LYS A 40 11.96 11.13 3.12
CA LYS A 40 13.14 10.26 2.97
C LYS A 40 12.72 8.91 2.39
N SER A 41 13.53 8.36 1.49
CA SER A 41 13.28 7.03 0.89
C SER A 41 13.09 5.94 1.95
N SER A 42 13.85 6.00 3.04
CA SER A 42 13.73 5.05 4.16
C SER A 42 12.41 5.12 4.92
N ALA A 43 11.65 6.22 4.77
CA ALA A 43 10.36 6.43 5.45
C ALA A 43 9.15 6.05 4.58
N CYS A 44 9.34 5.67 3.31
CA CYS A 44 8.22 5.42 2.38
C CYS A 44 7.27 4.30 2.85
N LEU A 45 7.80 3.17 3.37
CA LEU A 45 6.95 2.08 3.86
C LEU A 45 6.20 2.45 5.16
N VAL A 46 6.84 3.25 6.02
CA VAL A 46 6.21 3.79 7.24
C VAL A 46 5.04 4.69 6.87
N ALA A 47 5.24 5.59 5.91
CA ALA A 47 4.19 6.49 5.42
C ALA A 47 3.03 5.77 4.69
N ILE A 48 3.26 4.56 4.16
CA ILE A 48 2.18 3.71 3.62
C ILE A 48 1.38 3.12 4.77
N ARG A 49 2.06 2.54 5.77
CA ARG A 49 1.41 1.97 6.97
C ARG A 49 0.51 2.99 7.65
N ASP A 50 1.02 4.19 7.91
CA ASP A 50 0.31 5.22 8.71
C ASP A 50 -0.98 5.74 8.04
N ARG A 51 -1.14 5.55 6.72
CA ARG A 51 -2.34 5.93 5.96
C ARG A 51 -3.36 4.81 5.80
N LEU A 52 -2.98 3.58 6.15
CA LEU A 52 -3.82 2.39 6.00
C LEU A 52 -4.37 1.88 7.35
N VAL A 53 -4.14 2.62 8.44
CA VAL A 53 -4.66 2.33 9.78
C VAL A 53 -6.11 2.79 9.92
#